data_AF-A0A1V6XD62-F1
#
_entry.id   AF-A0A1V6XD62-F1
#
_cell.length_a   1.000
_cell.length_b   1.000
_cell.length_c   1.000
_cell.angle_alpha   90.00
_cell.angle_beta   90.00
_cell.angle_gamma   90.00
#
_symmetry.space_group_name_H-M   'P 1'
#
loop_
_entity.id
_entity.type
_entity.pdbx_description
1 polymer ?
#
loop_
_entity_poly.entity_id
_entity_poly.type
_entity_poly.pdbx_seq_one_letter_code
_entity_poly.pdbx_strand_id
1 'polypeptide(L)'
;MVGNSDLPHVSTRAYSEVFQDLSPRRVDIYNLACPHRIPLDYLSASLALLETNIMSLLEPSNDTGKELKLLHYIYGQPNLDEIRGQPQKVIDLIHEFEKDYHFINVGPEKGKVVTKLIDELKPKTMIELGCYVGYSAILFGEAVRRNGGERYLSLELNPEFAAIANMLIELAGLRDFVRIIVGRSDLSLHKLLTSGEVKKVELLFIDHYKPAYTTDLKLCEHFGAIVPGSVLAADNVLYPGNPPYLEYVRSTVEQKREAAKSGPSQSYNTTGMAERTVESFVGKDDVPTFDFVGNPNLVYQSQLCQPEGLQDAIEVTKCVGVQA
;
A
#
# COMPACT_ATOMS: atom_id res chain seq x y z
N MET A 1 30.11 -52.17 -25.50
CA MET A 1 29.01 -53.15 -25.65
C MET A 1 28.70 -53.73 -24.28
N VAL A 2 27.41 -54.03 -24.04
CA VAL A 2 26.74 -54.42 -22.77
C VAL A 2 26.45 -53.22 -21.86
N GLY A 3 25.23 -52.90 -21.43
CA GLY A 3 23.90 -53.50 -21.61
C GLY A 3 22.85 -52.68 -20.82
N ASN A 4 21.61 -52.64 -21.32
CA ASN A 4 20.43 -52.02 -20.68
C ASN A 4 20.13 -52.61 -19.29
N SER A 5 19.60 -51.78 -18.38
CA SER A 5 18.52 -52.22 -17.48
C SER A 5 17.62 -51.04 -17.12
N ASP A 6 16.33 -51.28 -17.33
CA ASP A 6 15.20 -50.36 -17.24
C ASP A 6 14.89 -49.91 -15.80
N LEU A 7 14.59 -48.62 -15.63
CA LEU A 7 13.96 -48.08 -14.42
C LEU A 7 12.44 -48.31 -14.50
N PRO A 8 11.79 -48.82 -13.43
CA PRO A 8 10.36 -49.09 -13.47
C PRO A 8 9.55 -47.79 -13.39
N HIS A 9 8.65 -47.61 -14.37
CA HIS A 9 7.51 -46.70 -14.28
C HIS A 9 6.60 -47.14 -13.13
N VAL A 10 6.54 -46.34 -12.06
CA VAL A 10 5.51 -46.47 -11.04
C VAL A 10 4.38 -45.49 -11.34
N SER A 11 3.22 -46.08 -11.61
CA SER A 11 1.94 -45.46 -11.97
C SER A 11 1.39 -44.54 -10.88
N THR A 12 0.79 -43.42 -11.30
CA THR A 12 0.16 -42.33 -10.52
C THR A 12 -1.10 -42.73 -9.73
N ARG A 13 -1.32 -44.02 -9.45
CA ARG A 13 -2.55 -44.54 -8.84
C ARG A 13 -2.45 -44.90 -7.35
N ALA A 14 -1.28 -44.73 -6.72
CA ALA A 14 -1.06 -45.14 -5.32
C ALA A 14 -1.22 -44.02 -4.27
N TYR A 15 -1.42 -42.77 -4.67
CA TYR A 15 -1.53 -41.63 -3.71
C TYR A 15 -2.96 -41.34 -3.24
N SER A 16 -3.99 -41.88 -3.90
CA SER A 16 -5.40 -41.59 -3.57
C SER A 16 -5.97 -42.44 -2.43
N GLU A 17 -5.32 -43.54 -2.05
CA GLU A 17 -5.88 -44.47 -1.04
C GLU A 17 -5.36 -44.23 0.39
N VAL A 18 -4.33 -43.41 0.60
CA VAL A 18 -3.82 -43.08 1.94
C VAL A 18 -4.57 -41.89 2.58
N PHE A 19 -5.31 -41.10 1.79
CA PHE A 19 -5.98 -39.88 2.28
C PHE A 19 -7.47 -40.03 2.60
N GLN A 20 -8.06 -41.21 2.45
CA GLN A 20 -9.50 -41.41 2.68
C GLN A 20 -9.90 -41.73 4.14
N ASP A 21 -8.98 -41.91 5.09
CA ASP A 21 -9.34 -42.51 6.40
C ASP A 21 -8.98 -41.69 7.67
N LEU A 22 -8.97 -40.36 7.63
CA LEU A 22 -8.73 -39.55 8.85
C LEU A 22 -9.68 -38.34 9.02
N SER A 23 -10.95 -38.47 8.62
CA SER A 23 -11.89 -37.34 8.60
C SER A 23 -12.66 -36.99 9.90
N PRO A 24 -12.67 -37.73 11.04
CA PRO A 24 -13.42 -37.25 12.21
C PRO A 24 -12.61 -36.55 13.33
N ARG A 25 -11.27 -36.56 13.34
CA ARG A 25 -10.49 -36.15 14.55
C ARG A 25 -9.88 -34.73 14.55
N ARG A 26 -10.19 -33.87 13.57
CA ARG A 26 -9.61 -32.51 13.51
C ARG A 26 -10.49 -31.38 14.03
N VAL A 27 -11.76 -31.65 14.36
CA VAL A 27 -12.68 -30.61 14.85
C VAL A 27 -12.42 -30.25 16.32
N ASP A 28 -11.76 -31.11 17.09
CA ASP A 28 -11.58 -30.88 18.54
C ASP A 28 -10.32 -30.08 18.91
N ILE A 29 -9.33 -29.94 18.03
CA ILE A 29 -8.08 -29.23 18.38
C ILE A 29 -8.25 -27.70 18.24
N TYR A 30 -9.12 -27.26 17.31
CA TYR A 30 -9.37 -25.83 17.09
C TYR A 30 -10.39 -25.20 18.06
N ASN A 31 -11.29 -25.99 18.65
CA ASN A 31 -12.30 -25.51 19.59
C ASN A 31 -11.76 -25.24 21.01
N LEU A 32 -10.50 -25.60 21.30
CA LEU A 32 -9.87 -25.41 22.62
C LEU A 32 -9.09 -24.08 22.75
N ALA A 33 -8.93 -23.29 21.68
CA ALA A 33 -8.01 -22.14 21.68
C ALA A 33 -8.66 -20.75 21.49
N CYS A 34 -9.96 -20.62 21.19
CA CYS A 34 -10.58 -19.29 21.02
C CYS A 34 -12.11 -19.34 21.20
N PRO A 35 -12.70 -18.70 22.23
CA PRO A 35 -14.13 -18.83 22.51
C PRO A 35 -15.06 -17.86 21.75
N HIS A 36 -14.60 -17.18 20.69
CA HIS A 36 -15.45 -16.27 19.91
C HIS A 36 -15.52 -16.65 18.42
N ARG A 37 -16.76 -16.93 17.98
CA ARG A 37 -17.14 -17.51 16.69
C ARG A 37 -16.72 -16.62 15.51
N ILE A 38 -15.84 -17.13 14.66
CA ILE A 38 -15.60 -16.60 13.31
C ILE A 38 -16.70 -17.18 12.38
N PRO A 39 -17.31 -16.38 11.47
CA PRO A 39 -18.33 -16.86 10.53
C PRO A 39 -17.79 -17.96 9.60
N LEU A 40 -18.64 -18.96 9.28
CA LEU A 40 -18.33 -20.17 8.50
C LEU A 40 -17.90 -19.90 7.04
N ASP A 41 -18.08 -18.66 6.58
CA ASP A 41 -17.81 -18.14 5.25
C ASP A 41 -16.28 -18.01 4.98
N TYR A 42 -15.46 -17.99 6.04
CA TYR A 42 -14.00 -17.90 5.96
C TYR A 42 -13.31 -19.26 5.72
N LEU A 43 -13.98 -20.38 5.99
CA LEU A 43 -13.38 -21.72 5.91
C LEU A 43 -13.34 -22.30 4.48
N SER A 44 -14.23 -21.88 3.59
CA SER A 44 -14.23 -22.36 2.19
C SER A 44 -13.17 -21.67 1.33
N ALA A 45 -12.83 -20.40 1.62
CA ALA A 45 -11.75 -19.70 0.94
C ALA A 45 -10.37 -20.35 1.23
N SER A 46 -10.17 -20.83 2.47
CA SER A 46 -8.91 -21.43 2.91
C SER A 46 -8.58 -22.79 2.27
N LEU A 47 -9.59 -23.53 1.78
CA LEU A 47 -9.41 -24.84 1.14
C LEU A 47 -9.12 -24.71 -0.37
N ALA A 48 -9.75 -23.76 -1.06
CA ALA A 48 -9.45 -23.47 -2.47
C ALA A 48 -8.04 -22.87 -2.67
N LEU A 49 -7.52 -22.16 -1.67
CA LEU A 49 -6.15 -21.62 -1.64
C LEU A 49 -5.07 -22.70 -1.48
N LEU A 50 -5.38 -23.84 -0.88
CA LEU A 50 -4.43 -24.93 -0.69
C LEU A 50 -4.16 -25.71 -1.99
N GLU A 51 -5.15 -25.80 -2.88
CA GLU A 51 -5.01 -26.48 -4.18
C GLU A 51 -4.24 -25.63 -5.21
N THR A 52 -4.35 -24.29 -5.12
CA THR A 52 -3.68 -23.38 -6.06
C THR A 52 -2.15 -23.29 -5.79
N ASN A 53 -1.72 -23.52 -4.54
CA ASN A 53 -0.32 -23.45 -4.12
C ASN A 53 0.56 -24.64 -4.54
N ILE A 54 -0.01 -25.71 -5.11
CA ILE A 54 0.78 -26.88 -5.53
C ILE A 54 1.38 -26.69 -6.93
N MET A 55 0.83 -25.78 -7.75
CA MET A 55 1.30 -25.56 -9.14
C MET A 55 2.34 -24.44 -9.29
N SER A 56 2.63 -23.65 -8.25
CA SER A 56 3.66 -22.60 -8.28
C SER A 56 5.08 -23.09 -7.93
N LEU A 57 5.31 -24.41 -7.89
CA LEU A 57 6.58 -25.04 -7.50
C LEU A 57 7.61 -25.12 -8.65
N LEU A 58 7.58 -24.18 -9.59
CA LEU A 58 8.62 -24.02 -10.59
C LEU A 58 9.47 -22.80 -10.21
N GLU A 59 10.52 -23.09 -9.44
CA GLU A 59 11.60 -22.23 -8.93
C GLU A 59 11.18 -20.89 -8.28
N PRO A 60 10.80 -20.89 -6.99
CA PRO A 60 10.40 -19.66 -6.31
C PRO A 60 11.62 -18.78 -6.04
N SER A 61 11.57 -17.54 -6.52
CA SER A 61 12.40 -16.46 -5.97
C SER A 61 12.27 -16.44 -4.44
N ASN A 62 13.33 -16.09 -3.71
CA ASN A 62 13.29 -15.95 -2.24
C ASN A 62 12.09 -15.08 -1.77
N ASP A 63 11.67 -14.13 -2.60
CA ASP A 63 10.63 -13.15 -2.35
C ASP A 63 9.18 -13.68 -2.33
N THR A 64 8.91 -14.92 -2.75
CA THR A 64 7.55 -15.45 -2.72
C THR A 64 7.05 -15.56 -1.28
N GLY A 65 5.94 -14.87 -0.97
CA GLY A 65 5.34 -14.82 0.36
C GLY A 65 6.15 -14.06 1.41
N LYS A 66 7.09 -13.19 1.01
CA LYS A 66 7.97 -12.44 1.92
C LYS A 66 7.21 -11.58 2.93
N GLU A 67 6.05 -11.05 2.57
CA GLU A 67 5.21 -10.25 3.46
C GLU A 67 4.71 -11.07 4.65
N LEU A 68 4.28 -12.31 4.40
CA LEU A 68 3.89 -13.25 5.45
C LEU A 68 5.10 -13.76 6.24
N LYS A 69 6.24 -13.98 5.58
CA LYS A 69 7.50 -14.33 6.25
C LYS A 69 7.97 -13.21 7.20
N LEU A 70 7.84 -11.95 6.80
CA LEU A 70 8.13 -10.78 7.64
C LEU A 70 7.27 -10.80 8.90
N LEU A 71 5.96 -11.02 8.75
CA LEU A 71 5.05 -11.14 9.88
C LEU A 71 5.50 -12.26 10.83
N HIS A 72 5.78 -13.45 10.30
CA HIS A 72 6.28 -14.57 11.11
C HIS A 72 7.61 -14.28 11.79
N TYR A 73 8.53 -13.59 11.12
CA TYR A 73 9.80 -13.18 11.68
C TYR A 73 9.61 -12.22 12.86
N ILE A 74 8.73 -11.22 12.73
CA ILE A 74 8.47 -10.24 13.79
C ILE A 74 7.74 -10.89 14.97
N TYR A 75 6.69 -11.68 14.72
CA TYR A 75 5.93 -12.35 15.79
C TYR A 75 6.69 -13.53 16.42
N GLY A 76 7.74 -14.02 15.76
CA GLY A 76 8.64 -15.05 16.27
C GLY A 76 9.75 -14.51 17.18
N GLN A 77 9.86 -13.19 17.37
CA GLN A 77 10.89 -12.62 18.24
C GLN A 77 10.71 -13.07 19.71
N PRO A 78 11.77 -13.51 20.40
CA PRO A 78 11.68 -14.03 21.76
C PRO A 78 11.28 -12.96 22.78
N ASN A 79 11.48 -11.67 22.45
CA ASN A 79 11.17 -10.51 23.26
C ASN A 79 9.97 -9.70 22.71
N LEU A 80 8.98 -10.38 22.10
CA LEU A 80 7.80 -9.74 21.50
C LEU A 80 7.06 -8.79 22.46
N ASP A 81 6.99 -9.13 23.75
CA ASP A 81 6.35 -8.28 24.77
C ASP A 81 7.09 -6.95 24.99
N GLU A 82 8.41 -6.92 24.79
CA GLU A 82 9.20 -5.68 24.86
C GLU A 82 9.08 -4.83 23.58
N ILE A 83 8.67 -5.44 22.47
CA ILE A 83 8.44 -4.80 21.17
C ILE A 83 7.04 -4.17 21.13
N ARG A 84 6.07 -4.78 21.82
CA ARG A 84 4.68 -4.31 21.83
C ARG A 84 4.58 -2.85 22.30
N GLY A 85 3.87 -2.04 21.52
CA GLY A 85 3.69 -0.61 21.78
C GLY A 85 4.91 0.25 21.45
N GLN A 86 5.94 -0.31 20.80
CA GLN A 86 7.17 0.41 20.44
C GLN A 86 7.31 0.50 18.91
N PRO A 87 6.77 1.56 18.26
CA PRO A 87 6.82 1.72 16.81
C PRO A 87 8.23 1.58 16.23
N GLN A 88 9.22 2.21 16.87
CA GLN A 88 10.61 2.16 16.39
C GLN A 88 11.18 0.74 16.39
N LYS A 89 10.89 -0.08 17.42
CA LYS A 89 11.36 -1.47 17.45
C LYS A 89 10.73 -2.32 16.35
N VAL A 90 9.48 -2.06 15.98
CA VAL A 90 8.83 -2.74 14.84
C VAL A 90 9.50 -2.34 13.53
N ILE A 91 9.77 -1.04 13.35
CA ILE A 91 10.50 -0.51 12.18
C ILE A 91 11.90 -1.11 12.07
N ASP A 92 12.64 -1.18 13.18
CA ASP A 92 14.00 -1.74 13.20
C ASP A 92 14.00 -3.23 12.78
N LEU A 93 12.99 -4.01 13.18
CA LEU A 93 12.84 -5.40 12.74
C LEU A 93 12.46 -5.52 11.27
N ILE A 94 11.65 -4.59 10.73
CA ILE A 94 11.38 -4.55 9.28
C ILE A 94 12.70 -4.30 8.54
N HIS A 95 13.50 -3.32 8.95
CA HIS A 95 14.81 -3.05 8.33
C HIS A 95 15.77 -4.23 8.44
N GLU A 96 15.77 -4.96 9.55
CA GLU A 96 16.60 -6.16 9.69
C GLU A 96 16.19 -7.23 8.67
N PHE A 97 14.88 -7.46 8.51
CA PHE A 97 14.35 -8.45 7.57
C PHE A 97 14.58 -8.05 6.11
N GLU A 98 14.51 -6.75 5.80
CA GLU A 98 14.75 -6.20 4.46
C GLU A 98 16.19 -6.39 3.95
N LYS A 99 17.14 -6.76 4.81
CA LYS A 99 18.51 -7.08 4.37
C LYS A 99 18.54 -8.34 3.49
N ASP A 100 17.64 -9.28 3.74
CA ASP A 100 17.59 -10.58 3.07
C ASP A 100 16.49 -10.67 2.00
N TYR A 101 15.56 -9.71 1.98
CA TYR A 101 14.38 -9.70 1.12
C TYR A 101 14.14 -8.32 0.53
N HIS A 102 13.75 -8.25 -0.74
CA HIS A 102 13.49 -6.96 -1.37
C HIS A 102 12.10 -6.44 -1.02
N PHE A 103 11.96 -5.38 -0.24
CA PHE A 103 10.67 -4.71 -0.01
C PHE A 103 10.59 -3.38 -0.77
N ILE A 104 9.37 -2.96 -1.07
CA ILE A 104 9.07 -1.70 -1.77
C ILE A 104 8.67 -0.58 -0.81
N ASN A 105 9.17 -0.61 0.43
CA ASN A 105 8.90 0.42 1.42
C ASN A 105 9.60 1.75 1.06
N VAL A 106 9.03 2.88 1.50
CA VAL A 106 9.61 4.23 1.30
C VAL A 106 11.06 4.35 1.81
N GLY A 107 11.44 3.52 2.78
CA GLY A 107 12.80 3.48 3.34
C GLY A 107 13.14 4.66 4.26
N PRO A 108 14.27 4.60 4.98
CA PRO A 108 14.59 5.56 6.04
C PRO A 108 14.88 6.98 5.54
N GLU A 109 15.63 7.14 4.45
CA GLU A 109 16.05 8.47 3.98
C GLU A 109 14.89 9.30 3.40
N LYS A 110 14.01 8.69 2.60
CA LYS A 110 12.77 9.35 2.15
C LYS A 110 11.77 9.47 3.30
N GLY A 111 11.72 8.50 4.22
CA GLY A 111 10.94 8.57 5.45
C GLY A 111 11.25 9.83 6.28
N LYS A 112 12.53 10.21 6.42
CA LYS A 112 12.93 11.45 7.10
C LYS A 112 12.35 12.71 6.44
N VAL A 113 12.25 12.75 5.11
CA VAL A 113 11.66 13.89 4.38
C VAL A 113 10.19 14.07 4.80
N VAL A 114 9.42 12.98 4.78
CA VAL A 114 7.98 13.02 5.11
C VAL A 114 7.77 13.26 6.61
N THR A 115 8.56 12.64 7.49
CA THR A 115 8.49 12.89 8.94
C THR A 115 8.81 14.35 9.30
N LYS A 116 9.81 14.95 8.65
CA LYS A 116 10.11 16.38 8.82
C LYS A 116 8.92 17.25 8.37
N LEU A 117 8.29 16.89 7.26
CA LEU A 117 7.10 17.58 6.78
C LEU A 117 5.94 17.48 7.79
N ILE A 118 5.74 16.31 8.40
CA ILE A 118 4.74 16.12 9.47
C ILE A 118 5.05 17.00 10.69
N ASP A 119 6.33 17.10 11.09
CA ASP A 119 6.78 17.94 12.21
C ASP A 119 6.50 19.44 11.98
N GLU A 120 6.67 19.89 10.74
CA GLU A 120 6.43 21.27 10.32
C GLU A 120 4.93 21.58 10.20
N LEU A 121 4.16 20.68 9.58
CA LEU A 121 2.74 20.90 9.28
C LEU A 121 1.80 20.61 10.45
N LYS A 122 2.15 19.63 11.30
CA LYS A 122 1.33 19.12 12.41
C LYS A 122 -0.12 18.82 11.98
N PRO A 123 -0.32 17.97 10.95
CA PRO A 123 -1.65 17.69 10.42
C PRO A 123 -2.54 17.02 11.48
N LYS A 124 -3.82 17.37 11.52
CA LYS A 124 -4.81 16.68 12.35
C LYS A 124 -5.23 15.36 11.74
N THR A 125 -5.36 15.32 10.41
CA THR A 125 -5.58 14.08 9.65
C THR A 125 -4.53 13.95 8.56
N MET A 126 -3.86 12.81 8.51
CA MET A 126 -3.02 12.40 7.38
C MET A 126 -3.70 11.26 6.62
N ILE A 127 -3.62 11.31 5.29
CA ILE A 127 -4.11 10.25 4.40
C ILE A 127 -2.92 9.67 3.64
N GLU A 128 -2.88 8.36 3.52
CA GLU A 128 -1.92 7.61 2.72
C GLU A 128 -2.64 6.77 1.68
N LEU A 129 -2.12 6.79 0.46
CA LEU A 129 -2.54 5.91 -0.62
C LEU A 129 -1.44 4.86 -0.83
N GLY A 130 -1.71 3.62 -0.43
CA GLY A 130 -0.79 2.49 -0.44
C GLY A 130 -0.20 2.22 0.94
N CYS A 131 -0.63 1.13 1.59
CA CYS A 131 -0.15 0.77 2.94
C CYS A 131 0.91 -0.33 2.89
N TYR A 132 0.75 -1.26 1.94
CA TYR A 132 1.54 -2.48 1.83
C TYR A 132 1.63 -3.22 3.18
N VAL A 133 2.82 -3.46 3.72
CA VAL A 133 3.02 -4.12 5.02
C VAL A 133 2.93 -3.16 6.22
N GLY A 134 2.62 -1.88 6.01
CA GLY A 134 2.38 -0.91 7.08
C GLY A 134 3.61 -0.16 7.58
N TYR A 135 4.77 -0.28 6.92
CA TYR A 135 6.00 0.42 7.32
C TYR A 135 5.80 1.94 7.42
N SER A 136 5.31 2.57 6.35
CA SER A 136 5.06 4.01 6.30
C SER A 136 3.92 4.41 7.24
N ALA A 137 2.87 3.60 7.34
CA ALA A 137 1.77 3.82 8.27
C ALA A 137 2.22 3.83 9.75
N ILE A 138 3.19 2.97 10.13
CA ILE A 138 3.78 2.97 11.47
C ILE A 138 4.66 4.20 11.68
N LEU A 139 5.59 4.46 10.73
CA LEU A 139 6.54 5.58 10.81
C LEU A 139 5.83 6.93 10.87
N PHE A 140 4.91 7.18 9.93
CA PHE A 140 4.19 8.44 9.82
C PHE A 140 3.04 8.53 10.80
N GLY A 141 2.36 7.41 11.11
CA GLY A 141 1.32 7.37 12.15
C GLY A 141 1.85 7.77 13.52
N GLU A 142 3.04 7.27 13.91
CA GLU A 142 3.75 7.71 15.12
C GLU A 142 4.05 9.21 15.06
N ALA A 143 4.62 9.69 13.96
CA ALA A 143 5.00 11.09 13.78
C ALA A 143 3.79 12.05 13.87
N VAL A 144 2.67 11.70 13.25
CA VAL A 144 1.44 12.50 13.31
C VAL A 144 0.88 12.50 14.74
N ARG A 145 0.84 11.33 15.39
CA ARG A 145 0.36 11.20 16.77
C ARG A 145 1.17 12.05 17.75
N ARG A 146 2.51 11.97 17.71
CA ARG A 146 3.37 12.76 18.61
C ARG A 146 3.29 14.27 18.39
N ASN A 147 2.88 14.71 17.19
CA ASN A 147 2.62 16.11 16.88
C ASN A 147 1.19 16.58 17.22
N GLY A 148 0.40 15.74 17.90
CA GLY A 148 -0.96 16.06 18.34
C GLY A 148 -2.00 15.99 17.22
N GLY A 149 -1.74 15.17 16.20
CA GLY A 149 -2.75 14.77 15.22
C GLY A 149 -3.83 13.88 15.85
N GLU A 150 -4.93 13.71 15.13
CA GLU A 150 -6.14 13.02 15.62
C GLU A 150 -6.29 11.63 15.03
N ARG A 151 -5.84 11.42 13.78
CA ARG A 151 -5.94 10.13 13.10
C ARG A 151 -5.04 10.04 11.87
N TYR A 152 -4.80 8.81 11.44
CA TYR A 152 -4.14 8.46 10.19
C TYR A 152 -5.00 7.48 9.39
N LEU A 153 -5.27 7.79 8.12
CA LEU A 153 -6.06 6.95 7.21
C LEU A 153 -5.15 6.37 6.13
N SER A 154 -5.05 5.05 6.03
CA SER A 154 -4.25 4.37 4.99
C SER A 154 -5.15 3.54 4.09
N LEU A 155 -5.06 3.72 2.78
CA LEU A 155 -5.88 3.04 1.78
C LEU A 155 -5.05 1.94 1.12
N GLU A 156 -5.51 0.70 1.22
CA GLU A 156 -4.79 -0.48 0.71
C GLU A 156 -5.68 -1.34 -0.17
N LEU A 157 -5.22 -1.66 -1.36
CA LEU A 157 -5.96 -2.46 -2.33
C LEU A 157 -6.00 -3.93 -1.92
N ASN A 158 -4.87 -4.49 -1.51
CA ASN A 158 -4.72 -5.92 -1.25
C ASN A 158 -5.15 -6.27 0.19
N PRO A 159 -6.20 -7.08 0.38
CA PRO A 159 -6.68 -7.45 1.71
C PRO A 159 -5.66 -8.24 2.55
N GLU A 160 -4.78 -9.02 1.93
CA GLU A 160 -3.72 -9.76 2.64
C GLU A 160 -2.67 -8.81 3.20
N PHE A 161 -2.24 -7.83 2.40
CA PHE A 161 -1.30 -6.80 2.85
C PHE A 161 -1.92 -5.94 3.94
N ALA A 162 -3.19 -5.56 3.78
CA ALA A 162 -3.94 -4.84 4.82
C ALA A 162 -4.02 -5.64 6.13
N ALA A 163 -4.19 -6.96 6.08
CA ALA A 163 -4.22 -7.81 7.28
C ALA A 163 -2.84 -7.85 7.97
N ILE A 164 -1.77 -8.02 7.20
CA ILE A 164 -0.39 -7.97 7.70
C ILE A 164 -0.08 -6.61 8.35
N ALA A 165 -0.38 -5.52 7.64
CA ALA A 165 -0.19 -4.17 8.13
C ALA A 165 -0.98 -3.91 9.42
N ASN A 166 -2.24 -4.33 9.52
CA ASN A 166 -3.03 -4.17 10.74
C ASN A 166 -2.36 -4.86 11.94
N MET A 167 -1.81 -6.07 11.77
CA MET A 167 -1.09 -6.78 12.83
C MET A 167 0.17 -6.03 13.27
N LEU A 168 0.98 -5.55 12.31
CA LEU A 168 2.20 -4.80 12.63
C LEU A 168 1.90 -3.42 13.27
N ILE A 169 0.85 -2.73 12.81
CA ILE A 169 0.35 -1.48 13.40
C ILE A 169 -0.16 -1.71 14.83
N GLU A 170 -0.86 -2.82 15.08
CA GLU A 170 -1.31 -3.19 16.41
C GLU A 170 -0.12 -3.51 17.33
N LEU A 171 0.86 -4.26 16.85
CA LEU A 171 2.09 -4.52 17.58
C LEU A 171 2.84 -3.23 17.90
N ALA A 172 2.87 -2.26 16.97
CA ALA A 172 3.43 -0.93 17.20
C ALA A 172 2.62 -0.07 18.18
N GLY A 173 1.43 -0.51 18.63
CA GLY A 173 0.57 0.25 19.54
C GLY A 173 -0.06 1.48 18.90
N LEU A 174 -0.42 1.37 17.61
CA LEU A 174 -1.02 2.43 16.81
C LEU A 174 -2.45 2.09 16.34
N ARG A 175 -3.03 0.98 16.81
CA ARG A 175 -4.32 0.47 16.31
C ARG A 175 -5.50 1.41 16.53
N ASP A 176 -5.45 2.18 17.61
CA ASP A 176 -6.42 3.20 17.99
C ASP A 176 -6.31 4.49 17.15
N PHE A 177 -5.20 4.65 16.42
CA PHE A 177 -4.85 5.88 15.70
C PHE A 177 -4.83 5.71 14.18
N VAL A 178 -4.31 4.58 13.70
CA VAL A 178 -4.17 4.25 12.28
C VAL A 178 -5.33 3.36 11.84
N ARG A 179 -6.11 3.84 10.88
CA ARG A 179 -7.20 3.08 10.26
C ARG A 179 -6.86 2.71 8.82
N ILE A 180 -6.71 1.41 8.57
CA ILE A 180 -6.60 0.88 7.21
C ILE A 180 -8.00 0.73 6.61
N ILE A 181 -8.17 1.21 5.37
CA ILE A 181 -9.38 1.08 4.57
C ILE A 181 -9.03 0.18 3.38
N VAL A 182 -9.61 -1.00 3.34
CA VAL A 182 -9.36 -1.99 2.29
C VAL A 182 -10.23 -1.69 1.08
N GLY A 183 -9.59 -1.52 -0.07
CA GLY A 183 -10.23 -1.27 -1.36
C GLY A 183 -9.40 -0.37 -2.26
N ARG A 184 -9.87 -0.20 -3.50
CA ARG A 184 -9.25 0.74 -4.45
C ARG A 184 -9.23 2.16 -3.88
N SER A 185 -8.18 2.89 -4.22
CA SER A 185 -7.95 4.24 -3.72
C SER A 185 -9.04 5.21 -4.17
N ASP A 186 -9.42 5.18 -5.46
CA ASP A 186 -10.49 6.00 -6.05
C ASP A 186 -11.84 5.83 -5.31
N LEU A 187 -12.27 4.59 -5.08
CA LEU A 187 -13.50 4.25 -4.35
C LEU A 187 -13.45 4.69 -2.89
N SER A 188 -12.32 4.43 -2.23
CA SER A 188 -12.14 4.73 -0.81
C SER A 188 -12.08 6.24 -0.57
N LEU A 189 -11.34 6.98 -1.39
CA LEU A 189 -11.30 8.45 -1.37
C LEU A 189 -12.68 9.03 -1.64
N HIS A 190 -13.37 8.59 -2.70
CA HIS A 190 -14.71 9.06 -3.01
C HIS A 190 -15.65 8.89 -1.81
N LYS A 191 -15.63 7.73 -1.13
CA LYS A 191 -16.44 7.49 0.07
C LYS A 191 -16.07 8.43 1.23
N LEU A 192 -14.78 8.63 1.50
CA LEU A 192 -14.31 9.54 2.55
C LEU A 192 -14.75 10.98 2.31
N LEU A 193 -14.70 11.44 1.06
CA LEU A 193 -15.04 12.80 0.65
C LEU A 193 -16.55 13.03 0.64
N THR A 194 -17.31 12.13 0.03
CA THR A 194 -18.78 12.27 -0.10
C THR A 194 -19.53 12.04 1.20
N SER A 195 -19.00 11.23 2.12
CA SER A 195 -19.56 11.09 3.48
C SER A 195 -19.27 12.29 4.37
N GLY A 196 -18.35 13.18 3.97
CA GLY A 196 -17.89 14.31 4.76
C GLY A 196 -16.95 13.92 5.91
N GLU A 197 -16.51 12.66 5.97
CA GLU A 197 -15.51 12.21 6.93
C GLU A 197 -14.18 12.94 6.71
N VAL A 198 -13.80 13.16 5.45
CA VAL A 198 -12.67 14.01 5.06
C VAL A 198 -13.20 15.22 4.31
N LYS A 199 -13.10 16.40 4.92
CA LYS A 199 -13.48 17.68 4.29
C LYS A 199 -12.29 18.42 3.68
N LYS A 200 -11.10 18.17 4.24
CA LYS A 200 -9.84 18.79 3.83
C LYS A 200 -8.74 17.73 3.95
N VAL A 201 -7.89 17.70 2.93
CA VAL A 201 -6.64 16.95 2.95
C VAL A 201 -5.56 17.89 3.47
N GLU A 202 -5.04 17.63 4.67
CA GLU A 202 -3.96 18.44 5.25
C GLU A 202 -2.59 17.95 4.77
N LEU A 203 -2.39 16.63 4.81
CA LEU A 203 -1.23 15.96 4.22
C LEU A 203 -1.69 14.66 3.55
N LEU A 204 -1.36 14.50 2.27
CA LEU A 204 -1.57 13.28 1.48
C LEU A 204 -0.22 12.67 1.12
N PHE A 205 0.04 11.44 1.58
CA PHE A 205 1.15 10.64 1.10
C PHE A 205 0.68 9.72 -0.02
N ILE A 206 1.38 9.73 -1.16
CA ILE A 206 1.00 8.98 -2.36
C ILE A 206 2.10 7.99 -2.70
N ASP A 207 1.86 6.69 -2.48
CA ASP A 207 2.82 5.62 -2.77
C ASP A 207 2.21 4.36 -3.42
N HIS A 208 0.91 4.37 -3.75
CA HIS A 208 0.20 3.24 -4.37
C HIS A 208 0.51 3.04 -5.88
N TYR A 209 -0.45 2.50 -6.62
CA TYR A 209 -0.43 2.31 -8.07
C TYR A 209 -0.14 3.62 -8.83
N LYS A 210 1.03 3.69 -9.49
CA LYS A 210 1.58 4.93 -10.04
C LYS A 210 0.66 5.63 -11.07
N PRO A 211 0.01 4.90 -12.01
CA PRO A 211 -0.92 5.54 -12.96
C PRO A 211 -2.12 6.25 -12.32
N ALA A 212 -2.51 5.89 -11.09
CA ALA A 212 -3.64 6.51 -10.40
C ALA A 212 -3.32 7.83 -9.68
N TYR A 213 -2.04 8.21 -9.55
CA TYR A 213 -1.63 9.38 -8.73
C TYR A 213 -2.35 10.67 -9.11
N THR A 214 -2.34 11.01 -10.40
CA THR A 214 -2.97 12.23 -10.90
C THR A 214 -4.50 12.14 -10.82
N THR A 215 -5.07 10.96 -11.08
CA THR A 215 -6.52 10.75 -11.05
C THR A 215 -7.08 10.89 -9.63
N ASP A 216 -6.42 10.28 -8.65
CA ASP A 216 -6.83 10.36 -7.24
C ASP A 216 -6.64 11.78 -6.67
N LEU A 217 -5.59 12.48 -7.09
CA LEU A 217 -5.42 13.89 -6.77
C LEU A 217 -6.59 14.72 -7.35
N LYS A 218 -6.89 14.58 -8.64
CA LYS A 218 -7.99 15.30 -9.30
C LYS A 218 -9.34 14.98 -8.66
N LEU A 219 -9.55 13.76 -8.16
CA LEU A 219 -10.73 13.41 -7.39
C LEU A 219 -10.81 14.21 -6.08
N CYS A 220 -9.72 14.31 -5.33
CA CYS A 220 -9.67 15.15 -4.12
C CYS A 220 -9.95 16.63 -4.43
N GLU A 221 -9.39 17.14 -5.53
CA GLU A 221 -9.62 18.51 -5.99
C GLU A 221 -11.07 18.76 -6.41
N HIS A 222 -11.69 17.82 -7.13
CA HIS A 222 -13.06 17.90 -7.60
C HIS A 222 -14.05 18.08 -6.44
N PHE A 223 -13.84 17.36 -5.34
CA PHE A 223 -14.64 17.48 -4.13
C PHE A 223 -14.20 18.63 -3.21
N GLY A 224 -13.27 19.49 -3.65
CA GLY A 224 -12.83 20.66 -2.90
C GLY A 224 -12.02 20.36 -1.65
N ALA A 225 -11.45 19.14 -1.55
CA ALA A 225 -10.68 18.73 -0.38
C ALA A 225 -9.22 19.20 -0.41
N ILE A 226 -8.71 19.53 -1.61
CA ILE A 226 -7.46 20.25 -1.78
C ILE A 226 -7.74 21.76 -1.74
N VAL A 227 -7.16 22.43 -0.74
CA VAL A 227 -7.34 23.86 -0.48
C VAL A 227 -6.00 24.51 -0.19
N PRO A 228 -5.86 25.86 -0.22
CA PRO A 228 -4.64 26.51 0.21
C PRO A 228 -4.18 26.03 1.59
N GLY A 229 -2.94 25.55 1.68
CA GLY A 229 -2.35 24.90 2.85
C GLY A 229 -2.37 23.37 2.83
N SER A 230 -3.09 22.73 1.92
CA SER A 230 -2.97 21.28 1.66
C SER A 230 -1.58 20.96 1.12
N VAL A 231 -1.00 19.85 1.59
CA VAL A 231 0.30 19.36 1.14
C VAL A 231 0.20 17.92 0.65
N LEU A 232 0.90 17.65 -0.44
CA LEU A 232 1.04 16.34 -1.07
C LEU A 232 2.50 15.93 -0.99
N ALA A 233 2.78 14.68 -0.63
CA ALA A 233 4.10 14.06 -0.69
C ALA A 233 3.98 12.79 -1.53
N ALA A 234 4.47 12.83 -2.77
CA ALA A 234 4.40 11.68 -3.69
C ALA A 234 5.77 11.00 -3.78
N ASP A 235 5.77 9.68 -3.59
CA ASP A 235 6.97 8.86 -3.70
C ASP A 235 7.15 8.32 -5.13
N ASN A 236 8.35 7.82 -5.45
CA ASN A 236 8.67 7.14 -6.71
C ASN A 236 8.50 7.99 -7.97
N VAL A 237 8.62 9.30 -7.83
CA VAL A 237 8.41 10.24 -8.93
C VAL A 237 9.56 10.26 -9.93
N LEU A 238 10.77 9.82 -9.54
CA LEU A 238 11.92 9.65 -10.44
C LEU A 238 12.17 8.18 -10.79
N TYR A 239 12.05 7.27 -9.82
CA TYR A 239 12.18 5.83 -10.06
C TYR A 239 11.13 5.04 -9.25
N PRO A 240 10.29 4.21 -9.89
CA PRO A 240 10.16 3.97 -11.33
C PRO A 240 9.72 5.16 -12.20
N GLY A 241 9.27 6.25 -11.60
CA GLY A 241 8.93 7.49 -12.30
C GLY A 241 7.42 7.69 -12.45
N ASN A 242 6.98 8.95 -12.32
CA ASN A 242 5.60 9.35 -12.61
C ASN A 242 5.55 10.68 -13.35
N PRO A 243 5.94 10.72 -14.64
CA PRO A 243 5.96 11.95 -15.43
C PRO A 243 4.60 12.67 -15.50
N PRO A 244 3.46 11.98 -15.70
CA PRO A 244 2.15 12.63 -15.74
C PRO A 244 1.78 13.34 -14.44
N TYR A 245 2.13 12.76 -13.28
CA TYR A 245 1.93 13.42 -12.00
C TYR A 245 2.82 14.65 -11.86
N LEU A 246 4.12 14.54 -12.15
CA LEU A 246 5.05 15.65 -12.07
C LEU A 246 4.67 16.81 -13.00
N GLU A 247 4.28 16.51 -14.24
CA GLU A 247 3.79 17.50 -15.19
C GLU A 247 2.55 18.22 -14.64
N TYR A 248 1.60 17.47 -14.08
CA TYR A 248 0.36 18.04 -13.56
C TYR A 248 0.59 18.97 -12.37
N VAL A 249 1.36 18.55 -11.36
CA VAL A 249 1.56 19.36 -10.14
C VAL A 249 2.45 20.58 -10.38
N ARG A 250 3.34 20.53 -11.39
CA ARG A 250 4.22 21.65 -11.78
C ARG A 250 3.62 22.58 -12.84
N SER A 251 2.48 22.23 -13.41
CA SER A 251 1.80 23.05 -14.41
C SER A 251 1.23 24.34 -13.81
N THR A 252 1.27 25.43 -14.59
CA THR A 252 0.56 26.67 -14.24
C THR A 252 -0.96 26.48 -14.33
N VAL A 253 -1.71 27.42 -13.75
CA VAL A 253 -3.18 27.44 -13.85
C VAL A 253 -3.62 27.51 -15.32
N GLU A 254 -2.95 28.31 -16.15
CA GLU A 254 -3.27 28.44 -17.58
C GLU A 254 -3.08 27.11 -18.31
N GLN A 255 -1.99 26.38 -18.02
CA GLN A 255 -1.74 25.06 -18.60
C GLN A 255 -2.79 24.04 -18.15
N LYS A 256 -3.15 24.02 -16.86
CA LYS A 256 -4.21 23.15 -16.35
C LYS A 256 -5.57 23.47 -16.94
N ARG A 257 -5.90 24.76 -17.10
CA ARG A 257 -7.15 25.23 -17.74
C ARG A 257 -7.21 24.82 -19.21
N GLU A 258 -6.10 24.89 -19.93
CA GLU A 258 -6.03 24.43 -21.32
C GLU A 258 -6.25 22.91 -21.39
N ALA A 259 -5.51 22.14 -20.59
CA ALA A 259 -5.66 20.68 -20.54
C ALA A 259 -7.08 20.26 -20.13
N ALA A 260 -7.73 21.01 -19.24
CA ALA A 260 -9.09 20.78 -18.79
C ALA A 260 -10.16 20.88 -19.90
N LYS A 261 -9.89 21.61 -21.00
CA LYS A 261 -10.82 21.72 -22.14
C LYS A 261 -11.06 20.39 -22.84
N SER A 262 -10.11 19.47 -22.79
CA SER A 262 -10.23 18.13 -23.37
C SER A 262 -11.17 17.22 -22.58
N GLY A 263 -11.58 17.61 -21.36
CA GLY A 263 -12.43 16.80 -20.49
C GLY A 263 -11.72 15.58 -19.89
N PRO A 264 -12.47 14.69 -19.21
CA PRO A 264 -11.97 13.42 -18.69
C PRO A 264 -11.51 12.46 -19.82
N SER A 265 -10.44 11.68 -19.59
CA SER A 265 -9.85 10.73 -20.54
C SER A 265 -10.45 9.32 -20.51
N GLN A 266 -11.22 8.98 -19.47
CA GLN A 266 -11.73 7.65 -19.11
C GLN A 266 -10.65 6.55 -19.03
N SER A 267 -9.40 6.94 -18.83
CA SER A 267 -8.24 6.05 -18.72
C SER A 267 -7.10 6.73 -17.95
N TYR A 268 -6.20 5.93 -17.35
CA TYR A 268 -5.01 6.46 -16.70
C TYR A 268 -4.03 7.02 -17.74
N ASN A 269 -3.47 8.20 -17.48
CA ASN A 269 -2.35 8.70 -18.27
C ASN A 269 -1.08 7.98 -17.82
N THR A 270 -0.57 7.09 -18.67
CA THR A 270 0.63 6.27 -18.43
C THR A 270 1.84 6.75 -19.23
N THR A 271 1.75 7.94 -19.84
CA THR A 271 2.80 8.49 -20.71
C THR A 271 4.14 8.55 -19.98
N GLY A 272 5.18 7.93 -20.56
CA GLY A 272 6.53 7.93 -20.00
C GLY A 272 6.73 6.98 -18.81
N MET A 273 5.75 6.15 -18.46
CA MET A 273 5.92 5.09 -17.46
C MET A 273 6.42 3.78 -18.12
N ALA A 274 7.19 2.99 -17.38
CA ALA A 274 7.57 1.65 -17.82
C ALA A 274 6.37 0.69 -17.79
N GLU A 275 6.24 -0.20 -18.78
CA GLU A 275 5.11 -1.15 -18.90
C GLU A 275 4.94 -1.99 -17.63
N ARG A 276 6.05 -2.51 -17.06
CA ARG A 276 6.04 -3.24 -15.78
C ARG A 276 5.43 -2.46 -14.61
N THR A 277 5.53 -1.13 -14.63
CA THR A 277 4.95 -0.24 -13.61
C THR A 277 3.46 -0.07 -13.84
N VAL A 278 3.04 0.04 -15.10
CA VAL A 278 1.63 0.17 -15.49
C VAL A 278 0.85 -1.11 -15.21
N GLU A 279 1.46 -2.27 -15.42
CA GLU A 279 0.83 -3.58 -15.19
C GLU A 279 0.93 -4.06 -13.73
N SER A 280 1.54 -3.26 -12.85
CA SER A 280 1.67 -3.61 -11.44
C SER A 280 0.36 -3.39 -10.68
N PHE A 281 0.01 -4.33 -9.79
CA PHE A 281 -1.14 -4.29 -8.86
C PHE A 281 -2.55 -4.32 -9.47
N VAL A 282 -2.78 -3.59 -10.56
CA VAL A 282 -4.04 -3.62 -11.32
C VAL A 282 -3.76 -4.05 -12.75
N GLY A 283 -4.71 -4.78 -13.34
CA GLY A 283 -4.56 -5.32 -14.69
C GLY A 283 -4.45 -4.23 -15.75
N LYS A 284 -3.85 -4.56 -16.91
CA LYS A 284 -3.58 -3.64 -18.03
C LYS A 284 -4.82 -2.88 -18.54
N ASP A 285 -5.98 -3.51 -18.44
CA ASP A 285 -7.26 -2.96 -18.91
C ASP A 285 -8.04 -2.23 -17.80
N ASP A 286 -7.44 -2.03 -16.63
CA ASP A 286 -8.10 -1.32 -15.54
C ASP A 286 -8.23 0.18 -15.85
N VAL A 287 -9.41 0.72 -15.55
CA VAL A 287 -9.73 2.13 -15.74
C VAL A 287 -10.14 2.74 -14.40
N PRO A 288 -9.96 4.05 -14.22
CA PRO A 288 -10.44 4.69 -13.01
C PRO A 288 -11.97 4.65 -12.96
N THR A 289 -12.53 4.36 -11.77
CA THR A 289 -13.99 4.39 -11.56
C THR A 289 -14.52 5.82 -11.72
N PHE A 290 -13.71 6.77 -11.25
CA PHE A 290 -14.00 8.20 -11.29
C PHE A 290 -12.90 8.89 -12.07
N ASP A 291 -13.29 9.63 -13.10
CA ASP A 291 -12.38 10.44 -13.88
C ASP A 291 -12.89 11.87 -13.94
N PHE A 292 -12.31 12.71 -13.10
CA PHE A 292 -12.63 14.12 -12.99
C PHE A 292 -11.51 14.96 -13.59
N VAL A 293 -11.87 16.12 -14.13
CA VAL A 293 -10.90 17.09 -14.63
C VAL A 293 -10.03 17.68 -13.49
N GLY A 294 -10.49 17.58 -12.24
CA GLY A 294 -9.88 18.22 -11.07
C GLY A 294 -10.29 19.68 -10.93
N ASN A 295 -9.48 20.47 -10.22
CA ASN A 295 -9.66 21.91 -10.10
C ASN A 295 -8.47 22.63 -10.76
N PRO A 296 -8.62 23.08 -12.02
CA PRO A 296 -7.52 23.68 -12.77
C PRO A 296 -7.11 25.07 -12.22
N ASN A 297 -7.87 25.64 -11.28
CA ASN A 297 -7.58 26.93 -10.69
C ASN A 297 -6.63 26.87 -9.48
N LEU A 298 -6.26 25.66 -9.02
CA LEU A 298 -5.34 25.49 -7.90
C LEU A 298 -3.91 25.85 -8.29
N VAL A 299 -3.30 26.74 -7.51
CA VAL A 299 -1.89 27.10 -7.63
C VAL A 299 -1.08 26.17 -6.75
N TYR A 300 -0.18 25.42 -7.36
CA TYR A 300 0.76 24.53 -6.68
C TYR A 300 2.16 25.12 -6.68
N GLN A 301 2.86 24.95 -5.55
CA GLN A 301 4.30 25.12 -5.46
C GLN A 301 4.89 23.76 -5.13
N SER A 302 5.71 23.24 -6.04
CA SER A 302 6.32 21.92 -5.91
C SER A 302 7.83 22.02 -5.72
N GLN A 303 8.36 21.13 -4.90
CA GLN A 303 9.77 20.97 -4.64
C GLN A 303 10.12 19.47 -4.66
N LEU A 304 11.14 19.14 -5.44
CA LEU A 304 11.70 17.80 -5.48
C LEU A 304 12.70 17.64 -4.32
N CYS A 305 12.40 16.72 -3.39
CA CYS A 305 13.21 16.43 -2.22
C CYS A 305 13.91 15.09 -2.42
N GLN A 306 15.12 15.13 -2.98
CA GLN A 306 15.95 13.95 -3.21
C GLN A 306 16.98 13.80 -2.09
N PRO A 307 16.90 12.74 -1.26
CA PRO A 307 17.93 12.46 -0.27
C PRO A 307 19.28 12.16 -0.94
N GLU A 308 20.37 12.54 -0.28
CA GLU A 308 21.72 12.31 -0.80
C GLU A 308 21.98 10.82 -1.03
N GLY A 309 22.53 10.47 -2.19
CA GLY A 309 22.85 9.09 -2.55
C GLY A 309 21.67 8.23 -3.02
N LEU A 310 20.43 8.73 -2.99
CA LEU A 310 19.28 8.02 -3.55
C LEU A 310 19.00 8.39 -4.99
N GLN A 311 18.64 7.39 -5.80
CA GLN A 311 18.19 7.59 -7.19
C GLN A 311 16.82 8.26 -7.27
N ASP A 312 15.98 8.02 -6.25
CA ASP A 312 14.59 8.45 -6.21
C ASP A 312 14.37 9.61 -5.22
N ALA A 313 13.21 10.27 -5.32
CA ALA A 313 12.89 11.47 -4.55
C ALA A 313 11.42 11.51 -4.13
N ILE A 314 11.11 12.34 -3.15
CA ILE A 314 9.73 12.73 -2.82
C ILE A 314 9.42 14.06 -3.52
N GLU A 315 8.35 14.11 -4.33
CA GLU A 315 7.79 15.39 -4.78
C GLU A 315 6.88 15.95 -3.69
N VAL A 316 7.32 17.04 -3.05
CA VAL A 316 6.51 17.78 -2.08
C VAL A 316 5.79 18.90 -2.80
N THR A 317 4.46 18.87 -2.82
CA THR A 317 3.62 19.88 -3.47
C THR A 317 2.69 20.54 -2.48
N LYS A 318 2.71 21.87 -2.40
CA LYS A 318 1.80 22.66 -1.55
C LYS A 318 0.80 23.42 -2.41
N CYS A 319 -0.49 23.32 -2.08
CA CYS A 319 -1.48 24.24 -2.59
C CYS A 319 -1.29 25.60 -1.91
N VAL A 320 -0.96 26.64 -2.68
CA VAL A 320 -0.66 27.98 -2.15
C VAL A 320 -1.75 29.01 -2.43
N GLY A 321 -2.71 28.68 -3.30
CA GLY A 321 -3.78 29.60 -3.65
C GLY A 321 -4.75 29.03 -4.68
N VAL A 322 -5.76 29.83 -5.00
CA VAL A 322 -6.71 29.58 -6.09
C VAL A 322 -6.75 30.83 -6.96
N GLN A 323 -6.50 30.68 -8.25
CA GLN A 323 -6.55 31.78 -9.21
C GLN A 323 -7.97 31.90 -9.77
N ALA A 324 -8.52 33.12 -9.71
CA ALA A 324 -9.83 33.44 -10.27
C ALA A 324 -9.86 33.32 -11.79
#